data_AF-A0A9Q7WH75-F1
#
_entry.id   AF-A0A9Q7WH75-F1
#
_cell.length_a   1.000
_cell.length_b   1.000
_cell.length_c   1.000
_cell.angle_alpha   90.00
_cell.angle_beta   90.00
_cell.angle_gamma   90.00
#
_symmetry.space_group_name_H-M   'P 1'
#
loop_
_entity.id
_entity.type
_entity.pdbx_description
1 polymer ?
#
loop_
_entity_poly.entity_id
_entity_poly.type
_entity_poly.pdbx_seq_one_letter_code
_entity_poly.pdbx_strand_id
1 'polypeptide(L)'
;MGRCGRRGAETARRVSCLGVVFHDVGYAVRSSNDSCNGRSGVSGTTIPAADYLSVPRTAIEERGNHRGEPTVRNHGQRLTTKVITLREAQAFVERHHRHHGSPVGHKLSIGVRIKDTDDLVGVAIVSRPVARLFDDGGDTLEVSRTCTDGTRNANSALYGAVWRICRELGAKRIITYTQDGETGASLRAAGFTPVARRKAHPGWDRPSRPRGADHPTNVGRMLWLRGEAFPERHETPDESHETLRPRMCSQCGGDLPQPKTGRPRRTCSDTCRQRARRNRRQSANNTTN
;
A
#
# COMPACT_ATOMS: atom_id res chain seq x y z
N MET A 1 -66.17 25.50 -28.92
CA MET A 1 -66.13 24.66 -27.69
C MET A 1 -64.87 23.81 -27.78
N GLY A 2 -63.91 23.74 -26.87
CA GLY A 2 -63.68 24.29 -25.53
C GLY A 2 -62.16 24.20 -25.24
N ARG A 3 -61.72 24.88 -24.18
CA ARG A 3 -60.32 25.09 -23.75
C ARG A 3 -59.70 23.89 -23.02
N CYS A 4 -58.39 24.06 -22.73
CA CYS A 4 -57.63 23.63 -21.51
C CYS A 4 -56.87 22.29 -21.64
N GLY A 5 -55.61 22.12 -21.24
CA GLY A 5 -54.65 22.98 -20.56
C GLY A 5 -53.28 22.29 -20.35
N ARG A 6 -52.23 23.11 -20.34
CA ARG A 6 -50.88 22.98 -19.74
C ARG A 6 -50.56 21.79 -18.81
N ARG A 7 -49.37 21.15 -18.99
CA ARG A 7 -48.08 21.32 -18.24
C ARG A 7 -47.31 20.01 -17.97
N GLY A 8 -45.97 20.10 -18.10
CA GLY A 8 -44.96 19.15 -17.61
C GLY A 8 -43.64 19.33 -18.36
N ALA A 9 -42.97 20.49 -18.28
CA ALA A 9 -41.88 20.80 -17.34
C ALA A 9 -40.63 19.90 -17.53
N GLU A 10 -39.88 20.14 -18.61
CA GLU A 10 -38.52 19.62 -18.78
C GLU A 10 -37.52 20.70 -18.33
N THR A 11 -37.06 20.61 -17.09
CA THR A 11 -35.99 21.48 -16.57
C THR A 11 -34.64 21.03 -17.11
N ALA A 12 -34.20 21.63 -18.21
CA ALA A 12 -32.81 21.59 -18.64
C ALA A 12 -31.95 22.38 -17.63
N ARG A 13 -31.32 21.67 -16.69
CA ARG A 13 -30.27 22.23 -15.85
C ARG A 13 -29.00 22.36 -16.68
N ARG A 14 -28.72 23.60 -17.11
CA ARG A 14 -27.42 24.08 -17.55
C ARG A 14 -26.38 23.73 -16.47
N VAL A 15 -25.47 22.83 -16.78
CA VAL A 15 -24.20 22.69 -16.04
C VAL A 15 -23.35 23.87 -16.47
N SER A 16 -23.39 24.94 -15.67
CA SER A 16 -22.45 26.04 -15.79
C SER A 16 -21.07 25.55 -15.36
N CYS A 17 -20.23 25.21 -16.34
CA CYS A 17 -18.78 25.17 -16.15
C CYS A 17 -18.33 26.59 -15.78
N LEU A 18 -18.20 26.89 -14.48
CA LEU A 18 -17.44 28.06 -14.06
C LEU A 18 -15.98 27.79 -14.39
N GLY A 19 -15.47 28.56 -15.36
CA GLY A 19 -14.08 28.62 -15.73
C GLY A 19 -13.23 29.02 -14.52
N VAL A 20 -12.22 28.20 -14.24
CA VAL A 20 -11.11 28.60 -13.38
C VAL A 20 -10.15 29.41 -14.25
N VAL A 21 -10.10 30.70 -13.98
CA VAL A 21 -9.13 31.63 -14.56
C VAL A 21 -7.77 31.29 -13.95
N PHE A 22 -6.83 30.84 -14.79
CA PHE A 22 -5.43 30.67 -14.40
C PHE A 22 -4.79 32.07 -14.25
N HIS A 23 -4.39 32.43 -13.04
CA HIS A 23 -3.41 33.50 -12.83
C HIS A 23 -2.02 32.87 -12.86
N ASP A 24 -1.27 33.20 -13.92
CA ASP A 24 0.16 33.00 -14.04
C ASP A 24 0.88 33.71 -12.90
N VAL A 25 1.53 32.95 -12.02
CA VAL A 25 2.52 33.47 -11.08
C VAL A 25 3.84 32.78 -11.40
N GLY A 26 4.62 33.43 -12.26
CA GLY A 26 5.99 33.03 -12.56
C GLY A 26 6.86 33.14 -11.32
N TYR A 27 7.50 32.03 -10.94
CA TYR A 27 8.59 32.02 -9.96
C TYR A 27 9.91 31.87 -10.72
N ALA A 28 10.71 32.94 -10.67
CA ALA A 28 12.08 32.97 -11.18
C ALA A 28 13.00 32.19 -10.22
N VAL A 29 13.68 31.17 -10.76
CA VAL A 29 14.75 30.45 -10.08
C VAL A 29 16.02 31.29 -10.23
N ARG A 30 16.53 31.85 -9.12
CA ARG A 30 17.90 32.36 -9.05
C ARG A 30 18.82 31.26 -8.56
N SER A 31 19.79 30.91 -9.40
CA SER A 31 20.96 30.13 -9.02
C SER A 31 21.92 31.01 -8.22
N SER A 32 22.53 30.43 -7.20
CA SER A 32 23.82 30.87 -6.69
C SER A 32 24.57 29.64 -6.22
N ASN A 33 25.52 29.23 -7.07
CA ASN A 33 26.69 28.47 -6.65
C ASN A 33 27.38 29.27 -5.54
N ASP A 34 27.76 28.62 -4.45
CA ASP A 34 29.04 28.91 -3.83
C ASP A 34 29.59 27.66 -3.14
N SER A 35 30.67 27.21 -3.74
CA SER A 35 31.66 26.26 -3.26
C SER A 35 32.35 26.76 -2.00
N CYS A 36 32.55 25.90 -1.00
CA CYS A 36 33.67 26.00 -0.08
C CYS A 36 34.02 24.63 0.53
N ASN A 37 35.20 24.13 0.14
CA ASN A 37 35.93 23.02 0.74
C ASN A 37 36.25 23.31 2.22
N GLY A 38 36.16 22.28 3.06
CA GLY A 38 36.63 22.34 4.45
C GLY A 38 36.94 20.95 4.99
N ARG A 39 38.12 20.44 4.65
CA ARG A 39 38.74 19.28 5.33
C ARG A 39 39.02 19.63 6.79
N SER A 40 38.62 18.76 7.72
CA SER A 40 39.45 18.44 8.88
C SER A 40 39.04 17.07 9.42
N GLY A 41 39.98 16.14 9.39
CA GLY A 41 39.87 14.86 10.07
C GLY A 41 40.28 15.01 11.52
N VAL A 42 39.65 14.24 12.40
CA VAL A 42 40.25 13.87 13.69
C VAL A 42 39.94 12.40 13.96
N SER A 43 41.02 11.73 14.33
CA SER A 43 41.26 10.33 14.64
C SER A 43 40.25 9.65 15.56
N GLY A 44 39.97 8.38 15.24
CA GLY A 44 39.30 7.45 16.12
C GLY A 44 40.13 7.14 17.36
N THR A 45 39.43 7.01 18.49
CA THR A 45 39.97 6.41 19.71
C THR A 45 39.13 5.18 20.04
N THR A 46 39.79 4.03 20.03
CA THR A 46 39.27 2.72 20.42
C THR A 46 38.99 2.68 21.92
N ILE A 47 37.80 2.24 22.32
CA ILE A 47 37.44 1.96 23.71
C ILE A 47 37.76 0.48 23.99
N PRO A 48 38.65 0.13 24.93
CA PRO A 48 38.82 -1.24 25.36
C PRO A 48 37.68 -1.66 26.31
N ALA A 49 37.22 -2.90 26.11
CA ALA A 49 36.26 -3.57 26.97
C ALA A 49 36.96 -4.09 28.24
N ALA A 50 36.53 -3.60 29.39
CA ALA A 50 36.74 -4.25 30.68
C ALA A 50 35.61 -3.87 31.63
N ASP A 51 35.15 -4.86 32.38
CA ASP A 51 34.46 -4.75 33.67
C ASP A 51 32.94 -4.53 33.65
N TYR A 52 32.27 -5.54 33.09
CA TYR A 52 31.03 -6.04 33.68
C TYR A 52 31.34 -6.67 35.05
N LEU A 53 30.57 -6.25 36.07
CA LEU A 53 30.36 -6.82 37.41
C LEU A 53 30.87 -5.92 38.54
N SER A 54 29.94 -5.15 39.13
CA SER A 54 29.53 -5.32 40.54
C SER A 54 28.60 -4.17 40.95
N VAL A 55 27.35 -4.51 41.26
CA VAL A 55 26.40 -3.61 41.93
C VAL A 55 26.44 -3.94 43.41
N PRO A 56 26.79 -2.99 44.29
CA PRO A 56 26.31 -3.00 45.65
C PRO A 56 25.10 -2.07 45.77
N ARG A 57 23.96 -2.69 46.09
CA ARG A 57 22.84 -2.04 46.78
C ARG A 57 23.35 -1.59 48.15
N THR A 58 23.26 -0.30 48.44
CA THR A 58 22.74 0.34 49.67
C THR A 58 23.47 1.66 49.96
N ALA A 59 22.78 2.78 49.77
CA ALA A 59 22.87 3.96 50.63
C ALA A 59 21.70 4.88 50.29
N ILE A 60 20.73 4.92 51.19
CA ILE A 60 19.70 5.94 51.27
C ILE A 60 20.31 7.15 51.98
N GLU A 61 19.93 8.34 51.51
CA GLU A 61 20.07 9.67 52.13
C GLU A 61 21.43 10.38 52.08
N GLU A 62 21.56 11.32 51.13
CA GLU A 62 21.78 12.73 51.45
C GLU A 62 20.99 13.62 50.47
N ARG A 63 20.07 14.45 51.01
CA ARG A 63 19.27 15.40 50.24
C ARG A 63 20.16 16.60 49.86
N GLY A 64 20.91 16.46 48.78
CA GLY A 64 21.53 17.59 48.08
C GLY A 64 20.49 18.34 47.25
N ASN A 65 20.27 19.62 47.54
CA ASN A 65 19.49 20.56 46.73
C ASN A 65 20.20 20.83 45.40
N HIS A 66 20.19 19.85 44.50
CA HIS A 66 20.52 20.08 43.11
C HIS A 66 19.29 20.72 42.47
N ARG A 67 19.31 22.06 42.37
CA ARG A 67 18.55 22.75 41.35
C ARG A 67 18.99 22.16 40.02
N GLY A 68 18.30 21.11 39.58
CA GLY A 68 18.53 20.49 38.29
C GLY A 68 18.51 21.59 37.25
N GLU A 69 19.59 21.70 36.48
CA GLU A 69 19.57 22.48 35.26
C GLU A 69 18.29 22.15 34.51
N PRO A 70 17.59 23.16 33.93
CA PRO A 70 16.42 22.87 33.14
C PRO A 70 16.89 21.97 32.00
N THR A 71 16.56 20.67 32.09
CA THR A 71 16.77 19.75 30.98
C THR A 71 16.11 20.40 29.79
N VAL A 72 16.90 20.85 28.81
CA VAL A 72 16.38 21.40 27.57
C VAL A 72 15.43 20.32 27.06
N ARG A 73 14.12 20.58 27.16
CA ARG A 73 13.12 19.70 26.58
C ARG A 73 13.46 19.75 25.10
N ASN A 74 14.12 18.73 24.60
CA ASN A 74 14.49 18.64 23.20
C ASN A 74 13.16 18.66 22.46
N HIS A 75 12.79 19.84 21.94
CA HIS A 75 11.55 20.04 21.24
C HIS A 75 11.71 19.26 19.94
N GLY A 76 11.40 17.97 19.99
CA GLY A 76 11.59 17.07 18.87
C GLY A 76 11.04 17.72 17.62
N GLN A 77 11.80 17.64 16.53
CA GLN A 77 11.50 18.31 15.26
C GLN A 77 10.01 18.22 14.95
N ARG A 78 9.38 19.37 14.70
CA ARG A 78 7.95 19.40 14.36
C ARG A 78 7.78 18.84 12.96
N LEU A 79 6.94 17.82 12.82
CA LEU A 79 6.69 17.17 11.54
C LEU A 79 5.33 17.58 10.96
N THR A 80 5.28 17.73 9.64
CA THR A 80 4.05 17.91 8.87
C THR A 80 3.94 16.82 7.81
N THR A 81 2.72 16.48 7.41
CA THR A 81 2.48 15.47 6.37
C THR A 81 1.75 16.08 5.18
N LYS A 82 2.18 15.74 3.97
CA LYS A 82 1.64 16.28 2.71
C LYS A 82 1.44 15.15 1.71
N VAL A 83 0.38 15.22 0.92
CA VAL A 83 0.21 14.33 -0.25
C VAL A 83 1.30 14.67 -1.26
N ILE A 84 1.97 13.64 -1.77
CA ILE A 84 3.03 13.77 -2.78
C ILE A 84 2.73 12.88 -3.98
N THR A 85 3.41 13.15 -5.09
CA THR A 85 3.29 12.30 -6.28
C THR A 85 3.93 10.92 -6.04
N LEU A 86 3.49 9.89 -6.79
CA LEU A 86 4.18 8.61 -6.77
C LEU A 86 5.65 8.77 -7.13
N ARG A 87 5.94 9.52 -8.20
CA ARG A 87 7.32 9.76 -8.68
C ARG A 87 8.22 10.34 -7.59
N GLU A 88 7.74 11.33 -6.85
CA GLU A 88 8.51 11.92 -5.74
C GLU A 88 8.77 10.90 -4.63
N ALA A 89 7.77 10.10 -4.28
CA ALA A 89 7.93 9.03 -3.29
C ALA A 89 8.93 7.96 -3.76
N GLN A 90 8.86 7.56 -5.03
CA GLN A 90 9.77 6.57 -5.62
C GLN A 90 11.22 7.06 -5.61
N ALA A 91 11.44 8.32 -5.98
CA ALA A 91 12.77 8.93 -5.94
C ALA A 91 13.35 8.98 -4.51
N PHE A 92 12.51 9.20 -3.49
CA PHE A 92 12.96 9.13 -2.10
C PHE A 92 13.32 7.70 -1.68
N VAL A 93 12.49 6.71 -2.04
CA VAL A 93 12.72 5.29 -1.76
C VAL A 93 14.01 4.81 -2.41
N GLU A 94 14.25 5.14 -3.68
CA GLU A 94 15.46 4.74 -4.40
C GLU A 94 16.75 5.26 -3.74
N ARG A 95 16.71 6.44 -3.12
CA ARG A 95 17.87 7.01 -2.41
C ARG A 95 18.13 6.41 -1.04
N HIS A 96 17.09 5.97 -0.32
CA HIS A 96 17.19 5.66 1.12
C HIS A 96 16.81 4.23 1.50
N HIS A 97 16.11 3.51 0.63
CA HIS A 97 15.52 2.22 0.97
C HIS A 97 16.44 1.05 0.62
N ARG A 98 16.91 0.35 1.66
CA ARG A 98 18.00 -0.64 1.57
C ARG A 98 17.62 -1.99 0.96
N HIS A 99 16.33 -2.34 0.95
CA HIS A 99 15.91 -3.74 0.78
C HIS A 99 14.89 -4.01 -0.32
N HIS A 100 14.28 -2.96 -0.88
CA HIS A 100 13.21 -3.11 -1.87
C HIS A 100 13.18 -1.93 -2.82
N GLY A 101 12.98 -2.22 -4.10
CA GLY A 101 12.68 -1.19 -5.10
C GLY A 101 11.32 -0.54 -4.87
N SER A 102 11.13 0.60 -5.51
CA SER A 102 9.89 1.38 -5.50
C SER A 102 8.69 0.60 -6.09
N PRO A 103 7.49 0.65 -5.48
CA PRO A 103 6.28 0.06 -6.05
C PRO A 103 5.90 0.68 -7.40
N VAL A 104 5.34 -0.11 -8.32
CA VAL A 104 4.96 0.32 -9.69
C VAL A 104 3.71 1.21 -9.70
N GLY A 105 2.82 1.08 -8.71
CA GLY A 105 1.58 1.85 -8.64
C GLY A 105 1.14 2.12 -7.21
N HIS A 106 0.22 3.07 -7.05
CA HIS A 106 -0.32 3.46 -5.75
C HIS A 106 -1.79 3.91 -5.85
N LYS A 107 -2.43 4.06 -4.69
CA LYS A 107 -3.68 4.81 -4.50
C LYS A 107 -3.39 6.21 -3.96
N LEU A 108 -2.38 6.32 -3.10
CA LEU A 108 -1.97 7.55 -2.44
C LEU A 108 -0.49 7.45 -2.04
N SER A 109 0.23 8.56 -2.11
CA SER A 109 1.54 8.72 -1.48
C SER A 109 1.54 9.92 -0.54
N ILE A 110 2.20 9.77 0.60
CA ILE A 110 2.34 10.82 1.62
C ILE A 110 3.81 11.01 1.92
N GLY A 111 4.26 12.26 1.96
CA GLY A 111 5.55 12.67 2.50
C GLY A 111 5.40 13.22 3.91
N VAL A 112 6.41 12.99 4.75
CA VAL A 112 6.58 13.68 6.03
C VAL A 112 7.76 14.64 5.92
N ARG A 113 7.55 15.88 6.38
CA ARG A 113 8.51 16.97 6.27
C ARG A 113 8.81 17.59 7.62
N ILE A 114 9.99 18.15 7.77
CA ILE A 114 10.31 19.02 8.92
C ILE A 114 9.57 20.34 8.70
N LYS A 115 8.80 20.79 9.69
CA LYS A 115 7.90 21.95 9.56
C LYS A 115 8.64 23.25 9.25
N ASP A 116 9.83 23.41 9.83
CA ASP A 116 10.56 24.68 9.79
C ASP A 116 11.44 24.81 8.53
N THR A 117 11.92 23.69 7.97
CA THR A 117 12.77 23.67 6.76
C THR A 117 12.05 23.19 5.51
N ASP A 118 10.86 22.58 5.66
CA ASP A 118 10.12 21.85 4.62
C ASP A 118 10.88 20.64 4.03
N ASP A 119 11.98 20.18 4.65
CA ASP A 119 12.75 19.04 4.14
C ASP A 119 11.96 17.75 4.20
N LEU A 120 11.95 16.98 3.10
CA LEU A 120 11.34 15.66 3.02
C LEU A 120 12.20 14.62 3.75
N VAL A 121 11.72 14.10 4.87
CA VAL A 121 12.45 13.14 5.73
C VAL A 121 11.87 11.72 5.69
N GLY A 122 10.75 11.53 5.00
CA GLY A 122 10.21 10.20 4.77
C GLY A 122 8.98 10.18 3.88
N VAL A 123 8.64 8.99 3.41
CA VAL A 123 7.50 8.74 2.52
C VAL A 123 6.79 7.44 2.89
N ALA A 124 5.48 7.43 2.65
CA ALA A 124 4.65 6.24 2.69
C ALA A 124 3.84 6.12 1.39
N ILE A 125 3.79 4.91 0.85
CA ILE A 125 3.06 4.57 -0.38
C ILE A 125 1.96 3.59 0.01
N VAL A 126 0.72 3.96 -0.32
CA VAL A 126 -0.48 3.16 -0.07
C VAL A 126 -0.97 2.60 -1.39
N SER A 127 -1.29 1.31 -1.42
CA SER A 127 -1.76 0.62 -2.62
C SER A 127 -2.90 -0.36 -2.30
N ARG A 128 -3.41 -1.02 -3.34
CA ARG A 128 -4.19 -2.26 -3.15
C ARG A 128 -3.32 -3.28 -2.41
N PRO A 129 -3.91 -4.15 -1.58
CA PRO A 129 -3.17 -5.24 -0.96
C PRO A 129 -2.50 -6.14 -1.99
N VAL A 130 -1.27 -6.56 -1.69
CA VAL A 130 -0.51 -7.48 -2.56
C VAL A 130 -1.13 -8.87 -2.52
N ALA A 131 -1.57 -9.30 -1.34
CA ALA A 131 -2.30 -10.55 -1.19
C ALA A 131 -3.76 -10.34 -1.64
N ARG A 132 -4.13 -10.98 -2.76
CA ARG A 132 -5.47 -10.92 -3.36
C ARG A 132 -6.61 -11.18 -2.37
N LEU A 133 -6.36 -11.96 -1.34
CA LEU A 133 -7.32 -12.28 -0.30
C LEU A 133 -7.81 -11.04 0.48
N PHE A 134 -6.95 -10.03 0.61
CA PHE A 134 -7.29 -8.78 1.29
C PHE A 134 -7.81 -7.71 0.33
N ASP A 135 -7.87 -7.99 -0.98
CA ASP A 135 -8.31 -7.03 -1.99
C ASP A 135 -9.84 -7.07 -2.11
N ASP A 136 -10.50 -6.42 -1.16
CA ASP A 136 -11.94 -6.46 -0.88
C ASP A 136 -12.68 -5.22 -1.42
N GLY A 137 -12.26 -4.71 -2.58
CA GLY A 137 -12.94 -3.59 -3.26
C GLY A 137 -12.63 -2.20 -2.70
N GLY A 138 -11.72 -2.09 -1.72
CA GLY A 138 -11.25 -0.82 -1.16
C GLY A 138 -11.46 -0.66 0.34
N ASP A 139 -12.14 -1.62 0.98
CA ASP A 139 -12.30 -1.67 2.44
C ASP A 139 -10.94 -1.86 3.15
N THR A 140 -10.02 -2.60 2.52
CA THR A 140 -8.65 -2.84 2.99
C THR A 140 -7.63 -2.22 2.04
N LEU A 141 -6.76 -1.37 2.59
CA LEU A 141 -5.60 -0.81 1.88
C LEU A 141 -4.30 -1.28 2.51
N GLU A 142 -3.22 -1.35 1.72
CA GLU A 142 -1.91 -1.75 2.21
C GLU A 142 -0.91 -0.59 2.13
N VAL A 143 -0.19 -0.33 3.23
CA VAL A 143 1.01 0.49 3.19
C VAL A 143 2.15 -0.38 2.66
N SER A 144 2.31 -0.36 1.33
CA SER A 144 3.23 -1.26 0.62
C SER A 144 4.68 -0.84 0.72
N ARG A 145 4.94 0.45 0.99
CA ARG A 145 6.29 0.95 1.25
C ARG A 145 6.28 2.10 2.24
N THR A 146 7.18 2.05 3.21
CA THR A 146 7.55 3.20 4.05
C THR A 146 9.05 3.35 4.05
N CYS A 147 9.54 4.56 3.89
CA CYS A 147 10.97 4.86 3.91
C CYS A 147 11.22 6.19 4.63
N THR A 148 12.23 6.24 5.48
CA THR A 148 12.64 7.44 6.22
C THR A 148 14.16 7.53 6.22
N ASP A 149 14.68 8.74 6.36
CA ASP A 149 16.12 8.99 6.55
C ASP A 149 16.64 8.64 7.97
N GLY A 150 15.75 8.27 8.88
CA GLY A 150 16.05 8.00 10.30
C GLY A 150 15.56 9.08 11.26
N THR A 151 14.98 10.17 10.73
CA THR A 151 14.38 11.25 11.54
C THR A 151 13.40 10.70 12.56
N ARG A 152 13.56 11.14 13.81
CA ARG A 152 12.78 10.66 14.95
C ARG A 152 11.28 10.88 14.72
N ASN A 153 10.48 9.86 15.00
CA ASN A 153 9.03 9.84 14.84
C ASN A 153 8.49 9.97 13.39
N ALA A 154 9.35 10.11 12.38
CA ALA A 154 8.91 10.26 10.98
C ALA A 154 8.07 9.07 10.52
N ASN A 155 8.51 7.84 10.81
CA ASN A 155 7.80 6.64 10.36
C ASN A 155 6.43 6.47 11.05
N SER A 156 6.35 6.70 12.36
CA SER A 156 5.06 6.67 13.08
C SER A 156 4.12 7.80 12.64
N ALA A 157 4.66 8.99 12.33
CA ALA A 157 3.87 10.10 11.80
C ALA A 157 3.25 9.77 10.43
N LEU A 158 4.01 9.10 9.55
CA LEU A 158 3.52 8.59 8.27
C LEU A 158 2.39 7.58 8.45
N TYR A 159 2.59 6.52 9.25
CA TYR A 159 1.54 5.53 9.53
C TYR A 159 0.28 6.16 10.15
N GLY A 160 0.47 7.13 11.04
CA GLY A 160 -0.62 7.90 11.64
C GLY A 160 -1.41 8.72 10.61
N ALA A 161 -0.72 9.41 9.70
CA ALA A 161 -1.34 10.21 8.65
C ALA A 161 -2.05 9.35 7.61
N VAL A 162 -1.42 8.24 7.18
CA VAL A 162 -2.04 7.27 6.28
C VAL A 162 -3.38 6.79 6.82
N TRP A 163 -3.43 6.33 8.07
CA TRP A 163 -4.69 5.86 8.65
C TRP A 163 -5.77 6.92 8.66
N ARG A 164 -5.44 8.14 9.10
CA ARG A 164 -6.42 9.24 9.13
C ARG A 164 -7.01 9.45 7.74
N ILE A 165 -6.18 9.59 6.71
CA ILE A 165 -6.66 9.83 5.34
C ILE A 165 -7.45 8.63 4.80
N CYS A 166 -6.91 7.42 4.91
CA CYS A 166 -7.58 6.22 4.40
C CYS A 166 -8.96 6.00 5.05
N ARG A 167 -9.06 6.23 6.36
CA ARG A 167 -10.34 6.14 7.09
C ARG A 167 -11.35 7.17 6.60
N GLU A 168 -10.94 8.42 6.42
CA GLU A 168 -11.84 9.46 5.87
C GLU A 168 -12.28 9.16 4.42
N LEU A 169 -11.47 8.41 3.66
CA LEU A 169 -11.83 7.92 2.33
C LEU A 169 -12.71 6.66 2.34
N GLY A 170 -13.08 6.14 3.52
CA GLY A 170 -13.97 4.99 3.67
C GLY A 170 -13.28 3.63 3.81
N ALA A 171 -11.95 3.57 3.90
CA ALA A 171 -11.27 2.31 4.21
C ALA A 171 -11.59 1.86 5.64
N LYS A 172 -12.07 0.63 5.80
CA LYS A 172 -12.36 0.00 7.10
C LYS A 172 -11.10 -0.37 7.86
N ARG A 173 -10.04 -0.70 7.13
CA ARG A 173 -8.76 -1.10 7.72
C ARG A 173 -7.58 -0.82 6.79
N ILE A 174 -6.41 -0.69 7.40
CA ILE A 174 -5.13 -0.68 6.69
C ILE A 174 -4.21 -1.76 7.24
N ILE A 175 -3.41 -2.33 6.34
CA ILE A 175 -2.43 -3.35 6.68
C ILE A 175 -1.03 -3.00 6.22
N THR A 176 -0.03 -3.63 6.82
CA THR A 176 1.35 -3.63 6.33
C THR A 176 2.11 -4.82 6.89
N TYR A 177 3.33 -5.01 6.42
CA TYR A 177 4.21 -6.09 6.84
C TYR A 177 5.54 -5.57 7.34
N THR A 178 6.03 -6.14 8.42
CA THR A 178 7.44 -6.03 8.82
C THR A 178 8.12 -7.38 8.63
N GLN A 179 9.41 -7.40 8.33
CA GLN A 179 10.23 -8.60 8.34
C GLN A 179 10.51 -9.08 9.76
N ASP A 180 10.81 -10.36 9.90
CA ASP A 180 11.32 -10.91 11.14
C ASP A 180 12.61 -10.20 11.55
N GLY A 181 12.70 -9.82 12.82
CA GLY A 181 13.80 -8.99 13.35
C GLY A 181 13.46 -7.50 13.44
N GLU A 182 12.45 -7.01 12.72
CA GLU A 182 11.98 -5.63 12.88
C GLU A 182 11.05 -5.50 14.10
N THR A 183 11.28 -4.48 14.93
CA THR A 183 10.56 -4.31 16.20
C THR A 183 9.10 -3.91 16.05
N GLY A 184 8.75 -3.26 14.93
CA GLY A 184 7.44 -2.65 14.70
C GLY A 184 7.14 -1.48 15.66
N ALA A 185 8.14 -0.86 16.28
CA ALA A 185 7.93 0.22 17.26
C ALA A 185 7.09 1.37 16.69
N SER A 186 7.39 1.82 15.47
CA SER A 186 6.63 2.88 14.78
C SER A 186 5.18 2.49 14.50
N LEU A 187 4.90 1.21 14.26
CA LEU A 187 3.56 0.69 14.03
C LEU A 187 2.74 0.68 15.32
N ARG A 188 3.33 0.23 16.43
CA ARG A 188 2.70 0.30 17.76
C ARG A 188 2.42 1.75 18.16
N ALA A 189 3.37 2.66 17.96
CA ALA A 189 3.19 4.09 18.20
C ALA A 189 2.06 4.69 17.33
N ALA A 190 1.87 4.17 16.12
CA ALA A 190 0.77 4.52 15.24
C ALA A 190 -0.52 3.71 15.51
N GLY A 191 -0.62 2.92 16.58
CA GLY A 191 -1.84 2.20 16.96
C GLY A 191 -2.17 0.99 16.08
N PHE A 192 -1.18 0.39 15.42
CA PHE A 192 -1.34 -0.90 14.74
C PHE A 192 -1.19 -2.06 15.73
N THR A 193 -1.94 -3.12 15.47
CA THR A 193 -1.88 -4.40 16.20
C THR A 193 -1.27 -5.50 15.32
N PRO A 194 -0.36 -6.34 15.84
CA PRO A 194 0.12 -7.51 15.11
C PRO A 194 -1.00 -8.56 15.08
N VAL A 195 -1.34 -9.06 13.90
CA VAL A 195 -2.49 -9.99 13.74
C VAL A 195 -2.12 -11.36 13.21
N ALA A 196 -0.99 -11.49 12.51
CA ALA A 196 -0.54 -12.80 12.05
C ALA A 196 0.95 -12.83 11.69
N ARG A 197 1.64 -13.91 12.09
CA ARG A 197 2.97 -14.23 11.59
C ARG A 197 2.86 -15.03 10.29
N ARG A 198 3.65 -14.66 9.29
CA ARG A 198 3.78 -15.33 7.99
C ARG A 198 5.12 -16.03 7.93
N LYS A 199 5.08 -17.32 7.59
CA LYS A 199 6.30 -18.12 7.42
C LYS A 199 7.14 -17.56 6.27
N ALA A 200 8.45 -17.75 6.38
CA ALA A 200 9.37 -17.52 5.28
C ALA A 200 8.90 -18.25 4.02
N HIS A 201 8.99 -17.59 2.86
CA HIS A 201 8.62 -18.16 1.57
C HIS A 201 9.76 -17.93 0.57
N PRO A 202 10.10 -18.89 -0.30
CA PRO A 202 11.18 -18.78 -1.28
C PRO A 202 10.93 -17.75 -2.40
N GLY A 203 9.96 -16.85 -2.23
CA GLY A 203 9.57 -15.86 -3.23
C GLY A 203 8.64 -16.41 -4.32
N TRP A 204 8.51 -15.66 -5.41
CA TRP A 204 7.59 -15.95 -6.51
C TRP A 204 8.30 -16.43 -7.77
N ASP A 205 9.59 -16.75 -7.65
CA ASP A 205 10.40 -17.28 -8.73
C ASP A 205 9.93 -18.70 -9.11
N ARG A 206 9.83 -18.95 -10.41
CA ARG A 206 9.42 -20.25 -10.97
C ARG A 206 10.19 -20.46 -12.28
N PRO A 207 10.55 -21.71 -12.64
CA PRO A 207 11.25 -21.96 -13.92
C PRO A 207 10.54 -21.40 -15.15
N SER A 208 9.21 -21.39 -15.16
CA SER A 208 8.38 -20.83 -16.24
C SER A 208 8.17 -19.31 -16.19
N ARG A 209 8.57 -18.66 -15.08
CA ARG A 209 8.50 -17.21 -14.88
C ARG A 209 9.64 -16.81 -13.93
N PRO A 210 10.88 -16.74 -14.45
CA PRO A 210 12.01 -16.30 -13.66
C PRO A 210 11.80 -14.85 -13.20
N ARG A 211 12.18 -14.56 -11.96
CA ARG A 211 12.10 -13.21 -11.36
C ARG A 211 13.46 -12.81 -10.79
N GLY A 212 13.77 -11.52 -10.86
CA GLY A 212 14.94 -10.95 -10.18
C GLY A 212 14.83 -11.02 -8.66
N ALA A 213 15.97 -10.93 -7.98
CA ALA A 213 16.09 -10.95 -6.51
C ALA A 213 15.68 -9.61 -5.88
N ASP A 214 14.60 -8.99 -6.34
CA ASP A 214 14.27 -7.59 -6.04
C ASP A 214 13.61 -7.40 -4.66
N HIS A 215 13.49 -8.49 -3.89
CA HIS A 215 12.83 -8.56 -2.60
C HIS A 215 13.40 -9.70 -1.75
N PRO A 216 13.55 -9.54 -0.42
CA PRO A 216 14.05 -10.58 0.46
C PRO A 216 13.13 -11.80 0.42
N THR A 217 13.68 -12.89 -0.08
CA THR A 217 13.11 -14.24 -0.03
C THR A 217 13.53 -14.91 1.27
N ASN A 218 12.80 -15.93 1.69
CA ASN A 218 13.12 -16.73 2.87
C ASN A 218 13.15 -15.97 4.23
N VAL A 219 12.52 -14.79 4.30
CA VAL A 219 12.33 -14.05 5.56
C VAL A 219 10.86 -14.11 5.97
N GLY A 220 10.59 -14.50 7.21
CA GLY A 220 9.26 -14.45 7.79
C GLY A 220 8.79 -13.01 7.99
N ARG A 221 7.48 -12.81 8.09
CA ARG A 221 6.89 -11.45 8.19
C ARG A 221 5.80 -11.39 9.25
N MET A 222 5.66 -10.25 9.89
CA MET A 222 4.51 -9.95 10.75
C MET A 222 3.52 -9.09 9.97
N LEU A 223 2.26 -9.54 9.88
CA LEU A 223 1.15 -8.73 9.39
C LEU A 223 0.64 -7.85 10.54
N TRP A 224 0.55 -6.56 10.25
CA TRP A 224 0.01 -5.54 11.12
C TRP A 224 -1.29 -4.99 10.56
N LEU A 225 -2.22 -4.69 11.44
CA LEU A 225 -3.53 -4.14 11.10
C LEU A 225 -3.82 -2.90 11.94
N ARG A 226 -4.49 -1.92 11.33
CA ARG A 226 -5.15 -0.84 12.04
C ARG A 226 -6.54 -0.62 11.45
N GLY A 227 -7.53 -0.42 12.30
CA GLY A 227 -8.94 -0.32 11.91
C GLY A 227 -9.72 -1.56 12.34
N GLU A 228 -10.77 -1.88 11.59
CA GLU A 228 -11.61 -3.04 11.86
C GLU A 228 -10.84 -4.34 11.67
N ALA A 229 -11.11 -5.33 12.53
CA ALA A 229 -10.62 -6.70 12.30
C ALA A 229 -11.13 -7.23 10.96
N PHE A 230 -10.44 -8.25 10.43
CA PHE A 230 -10.98 -8.99 9.30
C PHE A 230 -12.28 -9.68 9.74
N PRO A 231 -13.32 -9.69 8.89
CA PRO A 231 -14.50 -10.48 9.19
C PRO A 231 -14.07 -11.93 9.43
N GLU A 232 -14.63 -12.57 10.46
CA GLU A 232 -14.50 -14.01 10.59
C GLU A 232 -14.97 -14.61 9.28
N ARG A 233 -14.12 -15.46 8.68
CA ARG A 233 -14.63 -16.30 7.60
C ARG A 233 -15.56 -17.29 8.26
N HIS A 234 -16.85 -16.97 8.23
CA HIS A 234 -17.81 -18.04 8.06
C HIS A 234 -17.44 -18.64 6.70
N GLU A 235 -16.72 -19.76 6.74
CA GLU A 235 -16.81 -20.75 5.69
C GLU A 235 -18.28 -21.19 5.68
N THR A 236 -19.16 -20.36 5.12
CA THR A 236 -20.30 -20.93 4.42
C THR A 236 -19.63 -21.76 3.34
N PRO A 237 -19.77 -23.10 3.33
CA PRO A 237 -19.43 -23.87 2.16
C PRO A 237 -20.04 -23.12 0.99
N ASP A 238 -19.19 -22.72 0.06
CA ASP A 238 -19.53 -21.87 -1.07
C ASP A 238 -20.77 -22.40 -1.80
N GLU A 239 -21.97 -21.96 -1.40
CA GLU A 239 -23.22 -22.20 -2.13
C GLU A 239 -23.30 -21.32 -3.38
N SER A 240 -22.20 -20.67 -3.81
CA SER A 240 -22.20 -19.71 -4.92
C SER A 240 -21.33 -20.09 -6.12
N HIS A 241 -20.52 -21.16 -6.07
CA HIS A 241 -19.81 -21.64 -7.26
C HIS A 241 -19.99 -23.13 -7.62
N GLU A 242 -20.46 -23.98 -6.71
CA GLU A 242 -20.66 -25.43 -6.99
C GLU A 242 -22.13 -25.78 -7.29
N THR A 243 -23.10 -24.96 -6.87
CA THR A 243 -24.54 -25.16 -7.15
C THR A 243 -24.90 -24.65 -8.55
N LEU A 244 -24.61 -25.50 -9.55
CA LEU A 244 -25.55 -25.87 -10.62
C LEU A 244 -26.24 -24.72 -11.38
N ARG A 245 -25.49 -23.86 -12.09
CA ARG A 245 -26.00 -23.43 -13.40
C ARG A 245 -25.68 -24.55 -14.40
N PRO A 246 -26.68 -25.24 -14.99
CA PRO A 246 -26.42 -26.22 -16.02
C PRO A 246 -25.62 -25.53 -17.13
N ARG A 247 -24.42 -26.03 -17.42
CA ARG A 247 -23.64 -25.49 -18.52
C ARG A 247 -24.33 -25.95 -19.80
N MET A 248 -24.84 -25.01 -20.59
CA MET A 248 -25.55 -25.34 -21.82
C MET A 248 -24.60 -25.49 -23.00
N CYS A 249 -24.90 -26.43 -23.89
CA CYS A 249 -24.19 -26.66 -25.12
C CYS A 249 -24.31 -25.44 -26.03
N SER A 250 -23.18 -24.92 -26.50
CA SER A 250 -23.15 -23.72 -27.35
C SER A 250 -23.75 -23.92 -28.76
N GLN A 251 -24.31 -25.09 -29.05
CA GLN A 251 -24.83 -25.46 -30.38
C GLN A 251 -26.30 -25.89 -30.35
N CYS A 252 -26.77 -26.45 -29.24
CA CYS A 252 -28.14 -26.94 -29.12
C CYS A 252 -28.84 -26.51 -27.83
N GLY A 253 -28.17 -25.80 -26.92
CA GLY A 253 -28.73 -25.42 -25.62
C GLY A 253 -28.87 -26.56 -24.61
N GLY A 254 -28.73 -27.83 -25.01
CA GLY A 254 -28.84 -28.95 -24.08
C GLY A 254 -27.72 -29.01 -23.03
N ASP A 255 -27.97 -29.71 -21.93
CA ASP A 255 -27.04 -29.79 -20.81
C ASP A 255 -25.69 -30.41 -21.19
N LEU A 256 -24.62 -29.85 -20.63
CA LEU A 256 -23.27 -30.38 -20.73
C LEU A 256 -23.00 -31.33 -19.57
N PRO A 257 -22.43 -32.52 -19.83
CA PRO A 257 -22.02 -33.40 -18.76
C PRO A 257 -20.93 -32.75 -17.91
N GLN A 258 -21.04 -32.87 -16.59
CA GLN A 258 -20.03 -32.37 -15.65
C GLN A 258 -18.70 -33.11 -15.89
N PRO A 259 -17.58 -32.40 -16.14
CA PRO A 259 -16.29 -33.04 -16.31
C PRO A 259 -15.79 -33.59 -14.96
N LYS A 260 -15.48 -34.89 -14.89
CA LYS A 260 -14.85 -35.49 -13.69
C LYS A 260 -13.42 -34.97 -13.46
N THR A 261 -12.69 -34.64 -14.54
CA THR A 261 -11.38 -33.96 -14.53
C THR A 261 -11.17 -33.21 -15.85
N GLY A 262 -10.28 -32.21 -15.86
CA GLY A 262 -9.83 -31.53 -17.09
C GLY A 262 -10.70 -30.37 -17.57
N ARG A 263 -10.41 -29.87 -18.79
CA ARG A 263 -11.06 -28.69 -19.35
C ARG A 263 -12.54 -28.97 -19.65
N PRO A 264 -13.46 -28.09 -19.23
CA PRO A 264 -14.89 -28.30 -19.45
C PRO A 264 -15.25 -28.37 -20.94
N ARG A 265 -16.13 -29.32 -21.28
CA ARG A 265 -16.66 -29.48 -22.64
C ARG A 265 -17.50 -28.24 -23.01
N ARG A 266 -17.47 -27.87 -24.29
CA ARG A 266 -18.31 -26.78 -24.85
C ARG A 266 -19.54 -27.30 -25.61
N THR A 267 -19.59 -28.61 -25.85
CA THR A 267 -20.60 -29.30 -26.67
C THR A 267 -21.03 -30.60 -26.00
N CYS A 268 -22.33 -30.92 -26.01
CA CYS A 268 -22.89 -32.07 -25.30
C CYS A 268 -22.61 -33.42 -25.97
N SER A 269 -22.47 -33.45 -27.31
CA SER A 269 -22.26 -34.66 -28.10
C SER A 269 -21.24 -34.46 -29.22
N ASP A 270 -20.78 -35.55 -29.83
CA ASP A 270 -19.91 -35.50 -31.01
C ASP A 270 -20.60 -34.85 -32.21
N THR A 271 -21.92 -35.02 -32.35
CA THR A 271 -22.73 -34.31 -33.35
C THR A 271 -22.66 -32.79 -33.16
N CYS A 272 -22.84 -32.30 -31.93
CA CYS A 272 -22.69 -30.87 -31.64
C CYS A 272 -21.26 -30.39 -31.86
N ARG A 273 -20.25 -31.23 -31.59
CA ARG A 273 -18.85 -30.91 -31.87
C ARG A 273 -18.59 -30.76 -33.37
N GLN A 274 -19.14 -31.65 -34.20
CA GLN A 274 -19.03 -31.57 -35.65
C GLN A 274 -19.72 -30.32 -36.21
N ARG A 275 -20.93 -29.99 -35.70
CA ARG A 275 -21.65 -28.77 -36.05
C ARG A 275 -20.84 -27.51 -35.72
N ALA A 276 -20.26 -27.43 -34.53
CA ALA A 276 -19.41 -26.31 -34.13
C ALA A 276 -18.19 -26.12 -35.05
N ARG A 277 -17.57 -27.23 -35.50
CA ARG A 277 -16.45 -27.18 -36.46
C ARG A 277 -16.89 -26.65 -37.83
N ARG A 278 -18.05 -27.09 -38.32
CA ARG A 278 -18.61 -26.63 -39.60
C ARG A 278 -18.93 -25.13 -39.57
N ASN A 279 -19.60 -24.66 -38.52
CA ASN A 279 -19.94 -23.25 -38.37
C ASN A 279 -18.69 -22.36 -38.34
N ARG A 280 -17.62 -22.77 -37.62
CA ARG A 280 -16.35 -22.02 -37.63
C ARG A 280 -15.71 -21.95 -39.01
N ARG A 281 -15.75 -23.03 -39.79
CA ARG A 281 -15.23 -23.04 -41.17
C ARG A 281 -16.04 -22.11 -42.08
N GLN A 282 -17.36 -22.09 -41.94
CA GLN A 282 -18.22 -21.19 -42.70
C GLN A 282 -18.00 -19.72 -42.32
N SER A 283 -17.90 -19.41 -41.02
CA SER A 283 -17.56 -18.06 -40.56
C SER A 283 -16.18 -17.61 -41.04
N ALA A 284 -15.18 -18.49 -41.03
CA ALA A 284 -13.85 -18.17 -41.56
C ALA A 284 -13.90 -17.87 -43.06
N ASN A 285 -14.62 -18.67 -43.84
CA ASN A 285 -14.76 -18.46 -45.28
C ASN A 285 -15.55 -17.17 -45.61
N ASN A 286 -16.56 -16.81 -44.81
CA ASN A 286 -17.33 -15.57 -45.00
C ASN A 286 -16.58 -14.30 -44.56
N THR A 287 -15.45 -14.41 -43.85
CA THR A 287 -14.65 -13.25 -43.43
C THR A 287 -13.51 -12.96 -44.43
N THR A 288 -13.35 -13.78 -45.47
CA THR A 288 -12.26 -13.69 -46.46
C THR A 288 -12.75 -13.19 -47.84
N ASN A 289 -14.01 -12.76 -47.93
CA ASN A 289 -14.61 -12.03 -49.05
C ASN A 289 -15.00 -10.63 -48.58
#